data_AF-A0A1V9F341-F1
#
_entry.id   AF-A0A1V9F341-F1
#
_cell.length_a   1.000
_cell.length_b   1.000
_cell.length_c   1.000
_cell.angle_alpha   90.00
_cell.angle_beta   90.00
_cell.angle_gamma   90.00
#
_symmetry.space_group_name_H-M   'P 1'
#
loop_
_entity.id
_entity.type
_entity.pdbx_description
1 polymer ?
#
loop_
_entity_poly.entity_id
_entity_poly.type
_entity_poly.pdbx_seq_one_letter_code
_entity_poly.pdbx_strand_id
1 'polypeptide(L)'
;MEKRKLGKSKTTGKAASANKAKAELSVIVYVRSAKYVPDWIAVRERITDNIFTADISEAELAKLEADEQITSISINQRLNSLE
;
A
#
# COMPACT_ATOMS: atom_id res chain seq x y z
N MET A 1 -37.58 -2.24 38.59
CA MET A 1 -36.68 -3.33 38.12
C MET A 1 -36.75 -3.43 36.62
N GLU A 2 -35.57 -3.49 36.03
CA GLU A 2 -35.22 -3.08 34.68
C GLU A 2 -35.64 -4.08 33.59
N LYS A 3 -36.09 -3.57 32.44
CA LYS A 3 -36.18 -4.34 31.19
C LYS A 3 -35.36 -3.62 30.13
N ARG A 4 -34.05 -3.88 30.11
CA ARG A 4 -33.13 -3.40 29.07
C ARG A 4 -33.34 -4.26 27.81
N LYS A 5 -34.01 -3.69 26.79
CA LYS A 5 -34.02 -4.22 25.42
C LYS A 5 -32.87 -3.57 24.64
N LEU A 6 -31.70 -4.20 24.65
CA LEU A 6 -30.59 -3.86 23.75
C LEU A 6 -30.72 -4.74 22.50
N GLY A 7 -31.20 -4.16 21.41
CA GLY A 7 -31.49 -4.88 20.17
C GLY A 7 -30.97 -4.15 18.93
N LYS A 8 -29.75 -4.56 18.53
CA LYS A 8 -29.18 -4.47 17.18
C LYS A 8 -28.69 -3.09 16.71
N SER A 9 -27.50 -2.73 17.19
CA SER A 9 -26.58 -1.85 16.48
C SER A 9 -26.30 -2.42 15.09
N LYS A 10 -26.73 -1.71 14.06
CA LYS A 10 -26.40 -1.97 12.66
C LYS A 10 -24.98 -1.47 12.42
N THR A 11 -23.99 -2.25 12.82
CA THR A 11 -22.61 -2.06 12.38
C THR A 11 -22.56 -2.38 10.89
N THR A 12 -22.75 -1.37 10.05
CA THR A 12 -22.25 -1.38 8.68
C THR A 12 -20.72 -1.29 8.76
N GLY A 13 -20.09 -2.40 9.19
CA GLY A 13 -18.71 -2.66 8.87
C GLY A 13 -18.66 -2.76 7.36
N LYS A 14 -18.14 -1.71 6.72
CA LYS A 14 -17.67 -1.77 5.35
C LYS A 14 -16.65 -2.89 5.34
N ALA A 15 -17.09 -4.10 4.98
CA ALA A 15 -16.21 -5.23 4.77
C ALA A 15 -15.22 -4.77 3.71
N ALA A 16 -14.01 -4.45 4.15
CA ALA A 16 -12.87 -4.28 3.27
C ALA A 16 -12.87 -5.52 2.40
N SER A 17 -13.14 -5.33 1.11
CA SER A 17 -13.15 -6.40 0.13
C SER A 17 -11.91 -7.23 0.35
N ALA A 18 -12.13 -8.50 0.70
CA ALA A 18 -11.16 -9.54 0.56
C ALA A 18 -10.73 -9.55 -0.91
N ASN A 19 -9.66 -8.85 -1.24
CA ASN A 19 -8.96 -9.05 -2.49
C ASN A 19 -7.71 -9.86 -2.14
N LYS A 20 -7.59 -11.00 -2.80
CA LYS A 20 -6.49 -11.97 -2.70
C LYS A 20 -5.20 -11.31 -2.20
N ALA A 21 -4.64 -11.84 -1.12
CA ALA A 21 -3.26 -11.62 -0.72
C ALA A 21 -2.33 -12.08 -1.85
N LYS A 22 -2.20 -11.27 -2.91
CA LYS A 22 -0.96 -11.20 -3.67
C LYS A 22 0.07 -10.71 -2.67
N ALA A 23 1.26 -11.30 -2.67
CA ALA A 23 2.33 -10.82 -1.83
C ALA A 23 2.56 -9.33 -2.14
N GLU A 24 2.08 -8.47 -1.24
CA GLU A 24 2.27 -7.03 -1.32
C GLU A 24 3.70 -6.76 -0.83
N LEU A 25 4.53 -6.25 -1.73
CA LEU A 25 5.88 -5.82 -1.47
C LEU A 25 5.82 -4.38 -0.99
N SER A 26 6.32 -4.13 0.23
CA SER A 26 6.55 -2.77 0.68
C SER A 26 7.79 -2.22 -0.01
N VAL A 27 7.62 -1.18 -0.82
CA VAL A 27 8.71 -0.55 -1.57
C VAL A 27 8.84 0.93 -1.21
N ILE A 28 10.05 1.45 -1.35
CA ILE A 28 10.37 2.87 -1.33
C ILE A 28 10.65 3.28 -2.77
N VAL A 29 9.89 4.24 -3.28
CA VAL A 29 9.94 4.71 -4.65
C VAL A 29 10.58 6.09 -4.68
N TYR A 30 11.60 6.24 -5.50
CA TYR A 30 12.28 7.51 -5.77
C TYR A 30 11.83 8.03 -7.12
N VAL A 31 11.25 9.23 -7.14
CA VAL A 31 10.70 9.85 -8.34
C VAL A 31 11.51 11.06 -8.78
N ARG A 32 11.66 11.23 -10.09
CA ARG A 32 12.36 12.35 -10.71
C ARG A 32 11.61 13.67 -10.47
N SER A 33 10.30 13.65 -10.67
CA SER A 33 9.45 14.84 -10.52
C SER A 33 8.86 14.93 -9.12
N ALA A 34 8.97 16.11 -8.52
CA ALA A 34 8.38 16.37 -7.21
C ALA A 34 6.87 16.12 -7.24
N LYS A 35 6.38 15.44 -6.21
CA LYS A 35 4.99 15.03 -5.97
C LYS A 35 4.41 14.05 -6.99
N TYR A 36 5.23 13.51 -7.91
CA TYR A 36 4.77 12.47 -8.84
C TYR A 36 4.38 11.20 -8.09
N VAL A 37 3.16 10.73 -8.34
CA VAL A 37 2.63 9.47 -7.84
C VAL A 37 1.75 8.91 -8.97
N PRO A 38 2.00 7.68 -9.43
CA PRO A 38 1.12 7.05 -10.41
C PRO A 38 -0.28 6.82 -9.81
N ASP A 39 -1.35 7.12 -10.55
CA ASP A 39 -2.74 7.02 -10.06
C ASP A 39 -3.15 5.59 -9.63
N TRP A 40 -2.43 4.59 -10.14
CA TRP A 40 -2.67 3.17 -9.84
C TRP A 40 -1.94 2.68 -8.59
N ILE A 41 -1.06 3.49 -7.99
CA ILE A 41 -0.30 3.15 -6.79
C ILE A 41 -1.01 3.70 -5.54
N ALA A 42 -1.23 2.84 -4.56
CA ALA A 42 -1.61 3.27 -3.21
C ALA A 42 -0.38 3.70 -2.41
N VAL A 43 -0.21 5.00 -2.22
CA VAL A 43 0.86 5.53 -1.35
C VAL A 43 0.55 5.23 0.10
N ARG A 44 1.49 4.58 0.77
CA ARG A 44 1.42 4.28 2.19
C ARG A 44 1.85 5.46 3.03
N GLU A 45 3.01 6.02 2.72
CA GLU A 45 3.57 7.19 3.42
C GLU A 45 4.48 7.97 2.48
N ARG A 46 4.40 9.30 2.51
CA ARG A 46 5.30 10.17 1.74
C ARG A 46 6.44 10.64 2.64
N ILE A 47 7.68 10.31 2.26
CA ILE A 47 8.89 10.68 3.00
C ILE A 47 9.32 12.10 2.61
N THR A 48 9.36 12.41 1.31
CA THR A 48 9.67 13.73 0.76
C THR A 48 8.85 13.99 -0.51
N ASP A 49 8.97 15.18 -1.12
CA ASP A 49 8.34 15.45 -2.41
C ASP A 49 8.79 14.48 -3.51
N ASN A 50 9.99 13.90 -3.43
CA ASN A 50 10.54 12.98 -4.42
C ASN A 50 10.59 11.52 -3.97
N ILE A 51 10.16 11.21 -2.73
CA ILE A 51 10.28 9.87 -2.17
C ILE A 51 9.00 9.51 -1.43
N PHE A 52 8.42 8.37 -1.78
CA PHE A 52 7.28 7.82 -1.07
C PHE A 52 7.40 6.31 -0.92
N THR A 53 6.67 5.76 0.04
CA THR A 53 6.53 4.33 0.24
C THR A 53 5.16 3.89 -0.25
N ALA A 54 5.10 2.71 -0.84
CA ALA A 54 3.87 2.11 -1.31
C ALA A 54 3.93 0.59 -1.12
N ASP A 55 2.76 0.00 -0.92
CA ASP A 55 2.59 -1.45 -0.94
C ASP A 55 2.10 -1.82 -2.35
N ILE A 56 2.87 -2.64 -3.06
CA ILE A 56 2.62 -2.96 -4.47
C ILE A 56 2.76 -4.45 -4.73
N SER A 57 2.13 -4.95 -5.78
CA SER A 57 2.37 -6.30 -6.28
C SER A 57 3.67 -6.38 -7.11
N GLU A 58 4.20 -7.59 -7.32
CA GLU A 58 5.32 -7.81 -8.25
C GLU A 58 5.01 -7.34 -9.69
N ALA A 59 3.77 -7.51 -10.16
CA ALA A 59 3.36 -7.00 -11.48
C ALA A 59 3.34 -5.46 -11.56
N GLU A 60 3.19 -4.80 -10.42
CA GLU A 60 3.20 -3.34 -10.29
C GLU A 60 4.63 -2.82 -10.17
N LEU A 61 5.52 -3.59 -9.53
CA LEU A 61 6.95 -3.31 -9.50
C LEU A 61 7.52 -3.19 -10.91
N ALA A 62 7.26 -4.17 -11.79
CA ALA A 62 7.73 -4.13 -13.18
C ALA A 62 7.21 -2.89 -13.95
N LYS A 63 6.01 -2.39 -13.61
CA LYS A 63 5.47 -1.16 -14.20
C LYS A 63 6.17 0.09 -13.68
N LEU A 64 6.47 0.15 -12.37
CA LEU A 64 7.24 1.25 -11.80
C LEU A 64 8.66 1.28 -12.39
N GLU A 65 9.30 0.12 -12.57
CA GLU A 65 10.65 0.05 -13.17
C GLU A 65 10.65 0.51 -14.63
N ALA A 66 9.54 0.31 -15.35
CA ALA A 66 9.39 0.78 -16.72
C ALA A 66 8.99 2.26 -16.85
N ASP A 67 8.65 2.93 -15.75
CA ASP A 67 8.16 4.31 -15.75
C ASP A 67 9.34 5.30 -15.70
N GLU A 68 9.42 6.19 -16.69
CA GLU A 68 10.52 7.15 -16.87
C GLU A 68 10.62 8.20 -15.75
N GLN A 69 9.54 8.40 -14.98
CA GLN A 69 9.53 9.29 -13.83
C GLN A 69 10.10 8.61 -12.59
N ILE A 70 10.26 7.29 -12.58
CA ILE A 70 10.86 6.56 -11.47
C ILE A 70 12.37 6.54 -11.67
N THR A 71 13.10 7.06 -10.69
CA THR A 71 14.56 7.07 -10.70
C THR A 71 15.12 5.80 -10.08
N SER A 72 14.47 5.30 -9.04
CA SER A 72 14.91 4.09 -8.34
C SER A 72 13.80 3.52 -7.49
N ILE A 73 13.87 2.22 -7.20
CA ILE A 73 12.94 1.52 -6.33
C ILE A 73 13.75 0.69 -5.36
N SER A 74 13.49 0.84 -4.07
CA SER A 74 14.09 0.02 -3.01
C SER A 74 13.01 -0.85 -2.40
N ILE A 75 13.10 -2.16 -2.63
CA ILE A 75 12.19 -3.13 -2.03
C ILE A 75 12.65 -3.33 -0.59
N ASN A 76 11.76 -3.07 0.36
CA ASN A 76 12.02 -3.40 1.76
C ASN A 76 11.76 -4.91 1.93
N GLN A 77 12.68 -5.71 1.39
CA GLN A 77 12.73 -7.12 1.72
C GLN A 77 13.03 -7.18 3.21
N ARG A 78 12.01 -7.50 4.02
CA ARG A 78 12.27 -8.02 5.35
C ARG A 78 13.27 -9.14 5.14
N LEU A 79 14.46 -8.97 5.70
CA LEU A 79 15.53 -9.95 5.65
C LEU A 79 15.01 -11.19 6.37
N ASN A 80 14.26 -12.04 5.66
CA ASN A 80 13.84 -13.34 6.17
C ASN A 80 15.02 -14.30 5.95
N SER A 81 16.17 -13.92 6.51
CA SER A 81 17.33 -14.78 6.67
C SER A 81 17.14 -15.58 7.95
N LEU A 82 16.37 -16.65 7.84
CA LEU A 82 16.26 -17.81 8.74
C LEU A 82 15.49 -18.83 7.87
N GLU A 83 16.04 -19.94 7.40
CA GLU A 83 17.19 -20.77 7.82
C GLU A 83 17.76 -21.52 6.60
#